data_AF-A0A533T835-F1
#
_entry.id   AF-A0A533T835-F1
#
_cell.length_a   1.000
_cell.length_b   1.000
_cell.length_c   1.000
_cell.angle_alpha   90.00
_cell.angle_beta   90.00
_cell.angle_gamma   90.00
#
_symmetry.space_group_name_H-M   'P 1'
#
loop_
_entity.id
_entity.type
_entity.pdbx_description
1 polymer ?
#
loop_
_entity_poly.entity_id
_entity_poly.type
_entity_poly.pdbx_seq_one_letter_code
_entity_poly.pdbx_strand_id
1 'polypeptide(L)'
;MFPLVYEINTRIWLKKLTNNHNKPITLGNIPEEEFNFFSLCGFDFVWLMGVWQPSQYSKAIATGHPGLRTSILEHIPMVKPEDIVSSPYSIPSYDVHEALGGKDELLLFRKKLNKLGIKLMLDFVPNHLALDNEWLPEHPEFFIPISSEEQSHDPGAGFEYKKDEYLAYGKDPYFAPWTDTLQLNYARPETHQMMQENLFKISSLCDAVRCDVAMLILKSVFNTTWSNLGGAMTKEFWADAIAAVKDRHPEFVFLAESYWNKEWELQQQGFDFTYDKPFYDYICSAPLNVEKLSGHMTAQWDYQKHLCRFLENHDEPRAAEKIGLNNKAAALVLLTAPGMHLVHQDQMEGFRQKIPVQLIRQAPEPENSELADFYKKLFILQKEKVFQEGNIERLELNAANNSKCFGFHRFTSEEHAFVLANFSVTGIVLEFWHPFLEHVMIDTLNLLSTDTETKTDQIQYGTKVIRVLLSPHEGIVITF
;
A
#
# COMPACT_ATOMS: atom_id res chain seq x y z
N MET A 1 8.70 -15.97 4.85
CA MET A 1 7.26 -15.82 5.11
C MET A 1 6.82 -14.47 4.58
N PHE A 2 5.70 -14.43 3.89
CA PHE A 2 5.15 -13.27 3.19
C PHE A 2 4.04 -12.61 4.00
N PRO A 3 4.28 -11.38 4.51
CA PRO A 3 3.33 -10.74 5.40
C PRO A 3 2.04 -10.29 4.71
N LEU A 4 0.93 -10.41 5.42
CA LEU A 4 -0.36 -9.81 5.09
C LEU A 4 -0.56 -8.53 5.91
N VAL A 5 -0.77 -7.41 5.21
CA VAL A 5 -0.93 -6.07 5.78
C VAL A 5 -2.35 -5.59 5.60
N TYR A 6 -2.97 -5.08 6.67
CA TYR A 6 -4.24 -4.37 6.60
C TYR A 6 -4.03 -2.86 6.79
N GLU A 7 -4.34 -2.08 5.76
CA GLU A 7 -4.20 -0.62 5.78
C GLU A 7 -5.51 0.06 6.20
N ILE A 8 -5.42 0.91 7.22
CA ILE A 8 -6.56 1.60 7.82
C ILE A 8 -6.36 3.10 7.74
N ASN A 9 -7.36 3.82 7.22
CA ASN A 9 -7.47 5.25 7.46
C ASN A 9 -7.96 5.48 8.89
N THR A 10 -7.03 5.68 9.81
CA THR A 10 -7.30 5.73 11.27
C THR A 10 -8.37 6.77 11.62
N ARG A 11 -8.34 7.93 10.96
CA ARG A 11 -9.26 9.05 11.24
C ARG A 11 -10.70 8.69 10.86
N ILE A 12 -10.90 8.04 9.72
CA ILE A 12 -12.23 7.57 9.28
C ILE A 12 -12.69 6.41 10.14
N TRP A 13 -11.80 5.44 10.40
CA TRP A 13 -12.11 4.24 11.18
C TRP A 13 -12.58 4.58 12.60
N LEU A 14 -11.84 5.41 13.35
CA LEU A 14 -12.25 5.79 14.70
C LEU A 14 -13.54 6.61 14.71
N LYS A 15 -13.80 7.43 13.66
CA LYS A 15 -15.08 8.14 13.52
C LYS A 15 -16.24 7.17 13.28
N LYS A 16 -16.06 6.15 12.42
CA LYS A 16 -17.05 5.08 12.20
C LYS A 16 -17.35 4.35 13.52
N LEU A 17 -16.33 3.91 14.24
CA LEU A 17 -16.49 3.23 15.52
C LEU A 17 -17.17 4.11 16.57
N THR A 18 -16.80 5.39 16.64
CA THR A 18 -17.44 6.37 17.53
C THR A 18 -18.94 6.46 17.28
N ASN A 19 -19.35 6.53 16.02
CA ASN A 19 -20.76 6.58 15.64
C ASN A 19 -21.48 5.27 15.95
N ASN A 20 -20.87 4.12 15.61
CA ASN A 20 -21.48 2.80 15.80
C ASN A 20 -21.68 2.46 17.29
N HIS A 21 -20.75 2.86 18.16
CA HIS A 21 -20.84 2.61 19.60
C HIS A 21 -21.48 3.76 20.39
N ASN A 22 -21.85 4.86 19.73
CA ASN A 22 -22.42 6.06 20.34
C ASN A 22 -21.61 6.59 21.55
N LYS A 23 -20.28 6.52 21.45
CA LYS A 23 -19.32 7.01 22.45
C LYS A 23 -17.99 7.36 21.77
N PRO A 24 -17.19 8.32 22.26
CA PRO A 24 -15.88 8.61 21.70
C PRO A 24 -14.97 7.37 21.70
N ILE A 25 -14.45 7.01 20.52
CA ILE A 25 -13.46 5.95 20.35
C ILE A 25 -12.10 6.55 19.98
N THR A 26 -11.08 6.14 20.72
CA THR A 26 -9.67 6.48 20.58
C THR A 26 -8.86 5.19 20.50
N LEU A 27 -7.55 5.27 20.24
CA LEU A 27 -6.70 4.07 20.13
C LEU A 27 -6.67 3.22 21.42
N GLY A 28 -6.92 3.83 22.58
CA GLY A 28 -6.88 3.15 23.88
C GLY A 28 -8.13 2.35 24.20
N ASN A 29 -9.26 2.65 23.54
CA ASN A 29 -10.56 2.04 23.84
C ASN A 29 -11.24 1.37 22.63
N ILE A 30 -10.47 1.07 21.58
CA ILE A 30 -10.93 0.28 20.43
C ILE A 30 -11.63 -1.01 20.91
N PRO A 31 -12.83 -1.33 20.39
CA PRO A 31 -13.58 -2.53 20.73
C PRO A 31 -12.79 -3.83 20.46
N GLU A 32 -13.03 -4.87 21.25
CA GLU A 32 -12.31 -6.15 21.14
C GLU A 32 -12.63 -6.88 19.82
N GLU A 33 -13.80 -6.60 19.25
CA GLU A 33 -14.26 -7.14 17.97
C GLU A 33 -13.30 -6.82 16.82
N GLU A 34 -12.67 -5.64 16.84
CA GLU A 34 -11.69 -5.24 15.82
C GLU A 34 -10.41 -6.08 15.92
N PHE A 35 -9.93 -6.32 17.14
CA PHE A 35 -8.76 -7.17 17.38
C PHE A 35 -9.04 -8.63 17.01
N ASN A 36 -10.24 -9.12 17.33
CA ASN A 36 -10.70 -10.45 16.91
C ASN A 36 -10.74 -10.55 15.38
N PHE A 37 -11.27 -9.54 14.70
CA PHE A 37 -11.27 -9.47 13.25
C PHE A 37 -9.85 -9.54 12.68
N PHE A 38 -8.91 -8.75 13.22
CA PHE A 38 -7.54 -8.75 12.73
C PHE A 38 -6.88 -10.13 12.87
N SER A 39 -7.06 -10.76 14.03
CA SER A 39 -6.51 -12.08 14.32
C SER A 39 -7.16 -13.19 13.48
N LEU A 40 -8.48 -13.17 13.31
CA LEU A 40 -9.21 -14.18 12.52
C LEU A 40 -8.84 -14.13 11.03
N CYS A 41 -8.56 -12.94 10.51
CA CYS A 41 -8.06 -12.78 9.15
C CYS A 41 -6.57 -13.09 8.99
N GLY A 42 -5.84 -13.32 10.10
CA GLY A 42 -4.42 -13.66 10.06
C GLY A 42 -3.52 -12.53 9.57
N PHE A 43 -3.89 -11.26 9.78
CA PHE A 43 -3.03 -10.14 9.44
C PHE A 43 -1.75 -10.17 10.27
N ASP A 44 -0.60 -9.99 9.61
CA ASP A 44 0.70 -9.89 10.28
C ASP A 44 0.99 -8.42 10.68
N PHE A 45 0.43 -7.47 9.93
CA PHE A 45 0.54 -6.04 10.21
C PHE A 45 -0.83 -5.35 10.15
N VAL A 46 -1.06 -4.45 11.10
CA VAL A 46 -2.07 -3.38 10.97
C VAL A 46 -1.33 -2.07 10.73
N TRP A 47 -1.57 -1.45 9.58
CA TRP A 47 -1.03 -0.15 9.23
C TRP A 47 -2.05 0.95 9.52
N LEU A 48 -1.69 1.86 10.41
CA LEU A 48 -2.49 3.03 10.75
C LEU A 48 -1.99 4.28 9.99
N MET A 49 -2.74 4.67 8.95
CA MET A 49 -2.52 5.93 8.23
C MET A 49 -3.09 7.11 9.02
N GLY A 50 -2.37 8.23 9.05
CA GLY A 50 -2.87 9.52 9.54
C GLY A 50 -2.94 9.69 11.06
N VAL A 51 -2.03 9.03 11.81
CA VAL A 51 -1.96 9.12 13.28
C VAL A 51 -1.31 10.40 13.79
N TRP A 52 -0.50 11.06 12.96
CA TRP A 52 0.28 12.23 13.35
C TRP A 52 -0.58 13.48 13.52
N GLN A 53 -0.04 14.43 14.27
CA GLN A 53 -0.62 15.75 14.52
C GLN A 53 -1.05 16.40 13.18
N PRO A 54 -2.29 16.88 13.04
CA PRO A 54 -2.77 17.48 11.80
C PRO A 54 -2.30 18.94 11.66
N SER A 55 -1.87 19.30 10.45
CA SER A 55 -1.53 20.68 10.08
C SER A 55 -2.77 21.57 9.98
N GLN A 56 -2.70 22.76 10.60
CA GLN A 56 -3.75 23.76 10.47
C GLN A 56 -3.71 24.45 9.10
N TYR A 57 -2.51 24.65 8.54
CA TYR A 57 -2.33 25.23 7.22
C TYR A 57 -2.87 24.29 6.13
N SER A 58 -2.51 23.00 6.17
CA SER A 58 -3.05 22.01 5.22
C SER A 58 -4.57 21.92 5.30
N LYS A 59 -5.16 21.95 6.50
CA LYS A 59 -6.62 21.99 6.65
C LYS A 59 -7.22 23.25 5.99
N ALA A 60 -6.62 24.42 6.21
CA ALA A 60 -7.10 25.67 5.63
C ALA A 60 -7.01 25.65 4.08
N ILE A 61 -5.90 25.16 3.54
CA ILE A 61 -5.67 24.99 2.10
C ILE A 61 -6.70 24.02 1.52
N ALA A 62 -6.86 22.83 2.11
CA ALA A 62 -7.86 21.84 1.70
C ALA A 62 -9.28 22.43 1.70
N THR A 63 -9.64 23.19 2.73
CA THR A 63 -10.95 23.84 2.84
C THR A 63 -11.20 24.86 1.71
N GLY A 64 -10.16 25.60 1.31
CA GLY A 64 -10.23 26.62 0.26
C GLY A 64 -10.01 26.12 -1.16
N HIS A 65 -9.53 24.88 -1.34
CA HIS A 65 -9.07 24.39 -2.64
C HIS A 65 -10.24 24.01 -3.58
N PRO A 66 -10.41 24.68 -4.75
CA PRO A 66 -11.54 24.42 -5.64
C PRO A 66 -11.58 22.99 -6.20
N GLY A 67 -10.44 22.44 -6.63
CA GLY A 67 -10.35 21.08 -7.17
C GLY A 67 -10.75 20.00 -6.17
N LEU A 68 -10.22 20.07 -4.94
CA LEU A 68 -10.58 19.16 -3.86
C LEU A 68 -12.07 19.25 -3.51
N ARG A 69 -12.66 20.45 -3.50
CA ARG A 69 -14.11 20.61 -3.25
C ARG A 69 -14.96 19.80 -4.22
N THR A 70 -14.62 19.78 -5.52
CA THR A 70 -15.34 18.98 -6.52
C THR A 70 -15.25 17.49 -6.20
N SER A 71 -14.04 16.96 -5.99
CA SER A 71 -13.82 15.55 -5.65
C SER A 71 -14.53 15.15 -4.35
N ILE A 72 -14.54 16.03 -3.35
CA ILE A 72 -15.27 15.80 -2.10
C ILE A 72 -16.78 15.71 -2.34
N LEU A 73 -17.35 16.60 -3.16
CA LEU A 73 -18.80 16.63 -3.44
C LEU A 73 -19.26 15.42 -4.26
N GLU A 74 -18.38 14.82 -5.05
CA GLU A 74 -18.63 13.55 -5.72
C GLU A 74 -18.76 12.39 -4.72
N HIS A 75 -18.01 12.44 -3.61
CA HIS A 75 -18.07 11.43 -2.56
C HIS A 75 -19.23 11.66 -1.60
N ILE A 76 -19.44 12.90 -1.15
CA ILE A 76 -20.45 13.25 -0.16
C ILE A 76 -21.30 14.44 -0.64
N PRO A 77 -22.61 14.24 -0.89
CA PRO A 77 -23.47 15.28 -1.46
C PRO A 77 -23.63 16.54 -0.58
N MET A 78 -23.55 16.38 0.75
CA MET A 78 -23.55 17.49 1.71
C MET A 78 -22.30 17.42 2.56
N VAL A 79 -21.39 18.36 2.33
CA VAL A 79 -20.12 18.49 3.04
C VAL A 79 -20.26 19.55 4.10
N LYS A 80 -19.88 19.22 5.34
CA LYS A 80 -19.77 20.21 6.41
C LYS A 80 -18.30 20.63 6.57
N PRO A 81 -18.02 21.85 7.07
CA PRO A 81 -16.64 22.29 7.30
C PRO A 81 -15.82 21.31 8.15
N GLU A 82 -16.43 20.64 9.12
CA GLU A 82 -15.78 19.64 9.97
C GLU A 82 -15.47 18.31 9.26
N ASP A 83 -16.02 18.05 8.07
CA ASP A 83 -15.69 16.84 7.30
C ASP A 83 -14.34 16.97 6.58
N ILE A 84 -13.87 18.21 6.35
CA ILE A 84 -12.60 18.52 5.68
C ILE A 84 -11.50 18.73 6.72
N VAL A 85 -10.43 17.95 6.61
CA VAL A 85 -9.26 17.97 7.49
C VAL A 85 -7.97 18.15 6.70
N SER A 86 -6.85 18.21 7.40
CA SER A 86 -5.52 18.22 6.78
C SER A 86 -5.25 16.93 6.03
N SER A 87 -4.38 17.00 5.02
CA SER A 87 -3.72 15.81 4.51
C SER A 87 -3.05 15.04 5.67
N PRO A 88 -3.13 13.70 5.72
CA PRO A 88 -2.37 12.91 6.68
C PRO A 88 -0.86 12.92 6.38
N TYR A 89 -0.43 13.44 5.22
CA TYR A 89 0.96 13.51 4.79
C TYR A 89 1.59 14.91 4.93
N SER A 90 0.79 15.92 5.27
CA SER A 90 1.30 17.24 5.68
C SER A 90 1.54 17.24 7.19
N ILE A 91 2.76 16.85 7.59
CA ILE A 91 3.15 16.58 8.98
C ILE A 91 3.81 17.80 9.65
N PRO A 92 3.21 18.42 10.68
CA PRO A 92 3.86 19.45 11.48
C PRO A 92 4.90 18.87 12.45
N SER A 93 4.55 17.77 13.11
CA SER A 93 5.42 17.02 14.02
C SER A 93 4.99 15.55 14.07
N TYR A 94 5.94 14.68 14.38
CA TYR A 94 5.70 13.24 14.59
C TYR A 94 5.19 12.95 16.02
N ASP A 95 4.19 13.71 16.45
CA ASP A 95 3.42 13.45 17.66
C ASP A 95 2.09 12.82 17.30
N VAL A 96 1.66 11.83 18.08
CA VAL A 96 0.35 11.19 17.87
C VAL A 96 -0.73 12.19 18.23
N HIS A 97 -1.70 12.40 17.34
CA HIS A 97 -2.76 13.37 17.57
C HIS A 97 -3.58 13.01 18.84
N GLU A 98 -3.70 13.96 19.77
CA GLU A 98 -4.47 13.82 21.01
C GLU A 98 -5.93 13.36 20.81
N ALA A 99 -6.58 13.74 19.70
CA ALA A 99 -7.94 13.28 19.41
C ALA A 99 -8.02 11.75 19.15
N LEU A 100 -6.88 11.11 18.87
CA LEU A 100 -6.74 9.67 18.73
C LEU A 100 -6.28 8.98 20.03
N GLY A 101 -6.07 9.75 21.12
CA GLY A 101 -5.59 9.26 22.42
C GLY A 101 -4.10 9.52 22.69
N GLY A 102 -3.39 10.16 21.76
CA GLY A 102 -1.98 10.51 21.93
C GLY A 102 -1.05 9.29 22.02
N LYS A 103 0.19 9.54 22.48
CA LYS A 103 1.25 8.53 22.50
C LYS A 103 0.91 7.31 23.36
N ASP A 104 0.35 7.53 24.55
CA ASP A 104 0.14 6.46 25.52
C ASP A 104 -0.90 5.44 25.04
N GLU A 105 -1.96 5.92 24.39
CA GLU A 105 -2.99 5.06 23.83
C GLU A 105 -2.54 4.34 22.56
N LEU A 106 -1.67 4.95 21.74
CA LEU A 106 -1.02 4.26 20.63
C LEU A 106 -0.16 3.09 21.14
N LEU A 107 0.63 3.30 22.20
CA LEU A 107 1.44 2.24 22.81
C LEU A 107 0.58 1.14 23.42
N LEU A 108 -0.58 1.48 23.99
CA LEU A 108 -1.56 0.50 24.45
C LEU A 108 -2.13 -0.31 23.29
N PHE A 109 -2.48 0.34 22.17
CA PHE A 109 -2.95 -0.31 20.96
C PHE A 109 -1.92 -1.30 20.40
N ARG A 110 -0.67 -0.84 20.22
CA ARG A 110 0.47 -1.69 19.82
C ARG A 110 0.62 -2.90 20.74
N LYS A 111 0.55 -2.70 22.07
CA LYS A 111 0.66 -3.79 23.05
C LYS A 111 -0.46 -4.82 22.89
N LYS A 112 -1.68 -4.39 22.55
CA LYS A 112 -2.79 -5.32 22.27
C LYS A 112 -2.55 -6.11 20.99
N LEU A 113 -2.13 -5.45 19.90
CA LEU A 113 -1.75 -6.13 18.65
C LEU A 113 -0.63 -7.16 18.86
N ASN A 114 0.44 -6.78 19.54
CA ASN A 114 1.60 -7.65 19.78
C ASN A 114 1.23 -8.90 20.60
N LYS A 115 0.23 -8.84 21.50
CA LYS A 115 -0.27 -10.03 22.21
C LYS A 115 -0.94 -11.05 21.28
N LEU A 116 -1.41 -10.61 20.12
CA LEU A 116 -2.00 -11.44 19.06
C LEU A 116 -0.98 -11.85 18.00
N GLY A 117 0.29 -11.46 18.16
CA GLY A 117 1.34 -11.68 17.15
C GLY A 117 1.28 -10.72 15.96
N ILE A 118 0.46 -9.67 16.04
CA ILE A 118 0.27 -8.68 14.97
C ILE A 118 1.16 -7.48 15.26
N LYS A 119 1.90 -7.02 14.26
CA LYS A 119 2.80 -5.84 14.34
C LYS A 119 2.07 -4.55 13.98
N LEU A 120 2.45 -3.44 14.60
CA LEU A 120 1.95 -2.11 14.23
C LEU A 120 2.85 -1.46 13.18
N MET A 121 2.27 -0.98 12.07
CA MET A 121 2.94 -0.17 11.06
C MET A 121 2.39 1.26 11.04
N LEU A 122 3.28 2.25 10.91
CA LEU A 122 2.93 3.68 10.81
C LEU A 122 3.60 4.33 9.60
N ASP A 123 3.12 5.50 9.20
CA ASP A 123 3.74 6.28 8.12
C ASP A 123 4.96 7.08 8.58
N PHE A 124 5.97 7.15 7.72
CA PHE A 124 7.07 8.11 7.78
C PHE A 124 7.10 8.90 6.48
N VAL A 125 7.07 10.23 6.56
CA VAL A 125 7.11 11.15 5.41
C VAL A 125 8.49 11.82 5.35
N PRO A 126 9.41 11.30 4.52
CA PRO A 126 10.79 11.79 4.49
C PRO A 126 10.97 12.99 3.56
N ASN A 127 10.08 13.22 2.60
CA ASN A 127 10.32 14.19 1.52
C ASN A 127 10.04 15.63 1.93
N HIS A 128 9.02 15.85 2.74
CA HIS A 128 8.53 17.18 3.08
C HIS A 128 7.89 17.17 4.47
N LEU A 129 7.69 18.37 5.02
CA LEU A 129 6.92 18.61 6.26
C LEU A 129 5.82 19.63 6.00
N ALA A 130 4.87 19.79 6.91
CA ALA A 130 3.81 20.79 6.79
C ALA A 130 4.36 22.23 6.80
N LEU A 131 3.55 23.21 6.34
CA LEU A 131 3.93 24.62 6.40
C LEU A 131 4.08 25.16 7.84
N ASP A 132 3.35 24.56 8.79
CA ASP A 132 3.36 24.88 10.22
C ASP A 132 4.19 23.88 11.04
N ASN A 133 5.23 23.29 10.42
CA ASN A 133 6.11 22.35 11.11
C ASN A 133 6.94 23.00 12.22
N GLU A 134 7.34 22.17 13.20
CA GLU A 134 8.04 22.62 14.41
C GLU A 134 9.46 23.16 14.15
N TRP A 135 10.08 22.78 13.02
CA TRP A 135 11.46 23.13 12.70
C TRP A 135 11.58 24.49 12.01
N LEU A 136 10.61 24.87 11.17
CA LEU A 136 10.68 26.08 10.34
C LEU A 136 11.02 27.37 11.11
N PRO A 137 10.48 27.64 12.32
CA PRO A 137 10.78 28.89 13.02
C PRO A 137 12.27 29.08 13.39
N GLU A 138 12.97 27.97 13.66
CA GLU A 138 14.36 28.00 14.14
C GLU A 138 15.37 27.50 13.10
N HIS A 139 14.92 26.64 12.18
CA HIS A 139 15.76 25.95 11.21
C HIS A 139 15.21 26.02 9.77
N PRO A 140 14.98 27.22 9.20
CA PRO A 140 14.56 27.36 7.80
C PRO A 140 15.58 26.75 6.82
N GLU A 141 16.84 26.63 7.22
CA GLU A 141 17.90 26.00 6.44
C GLU A 141 17.72 24.49 6.18
N PHE A 142 16.77 23.82 6.84
CA PHE A 142 16.41 22.43 6.51
C PHE A 142 15.57 22.31 5.24
N PHE A 143 15.08 23.43 4.70
CA PHE A 143 14.20 23.45 3.54
C PHE A 143 14.91 24.04 2.32
N ILE A 144 14.37 23.78 1.12
CA ILE A 144 14.92 24.32 -0.13
C ILE A 144 14.56 25.81 -0.24
N PRO A 145 15.54 26.73 -0.33
CA PRO A 145 15.26 28.14 -0.54
C PRO A 145 14.83 28.42 -1.98
N ILE A 146 14.01 29.45 -2.16
CA ILE A 146 13.64 30.03 -3.45
C ILE A 146 14.00 31.51 -3.45
N SER A 147 14.66 31.98 -4.51
CA SER A 147 14.94 33.40 -4.68
C SER A 147 13.68 34.19 -5.06
N SER A 148 13.64 35.49 -4.73
CA SER A 148 12.50 36.34 -5.13
C SER A 148 12.32 36.40 -6.66
N GLU A 149 13.41 36.21 -7.43
CA GLU A 149 13.35 36.12 -8.89
C GLU A 149 12.63 34.84 -9.32
N GLU A 150 13.01 33.68 -8.79
CA GLU A 150 12.36 32.40 -9.09
C GLU A 150 10.89 32.41 -8.68
N GLN A 151 10.58 32.93 -7.50
CA GLN A 151 9.19 33.09 -7.03
C GLN A 151 8.37 34.03 -7.93
N SER A 152 8.98 35.07 -8.48
CA SER A 152 8.28 35.99 -9.40
C SER A 152 7.96 35.32 -10.73
N HIS A 153 8.81 34.39 -11.19
CA HIS A 153 8.58 33.62 -12.40
C HIS A 153 7.55 32.50 -12.21
N ASP A 154 7.55 31.85 -11.05
CA ASP A 154 6.58 30.82 -10.67
C ASP A 154 6.03 31.07 -9.25
N PRO A 155 4.95 31.84 -9.12
CA PRO A 155 4.32 32.11 -7.81
C PRO A 155 3.78 30.85 -7.13
N GLY A 156 3.61 29.74 -7.85
CA GLY A 156 3.17 28.46 -7.32
C GLY A 156 4.30 27.59 -6.78
N ALA A 157 5.57 28.02 -6.90
CA ALA A 157 6.72 27.23 -6.51
C ALA A 157 7.03 27.26 -5.02
N GLY A 158 6.68 28.36 -4.33
CA GLY A 158 7.15 28.59 -2.97
C GLY A 158 6.17 29.26 -2.01
N PHE A 159 6.50 29.09 -0.73
CA PHE A 159 5.84 29.66 0.43
C PHE A 159 6.66 30.82 0.99
N GLU A 160 6.03 31.98 1.17
CA GLU A 160 6.63 33.12 1.86
C GLU A 160 6.57 32.89 3.38
N TYR A 161 7.62 32.32 3.95
CA TYR A 161 7.69 32.02 5.39
C TYR A 161 8.07 33.25 6.22
N LYS A 162 8.75 34.22 5.59
CA LYS A 162 9.07 35.53 6.14
C LYS A 162 9.05 36.54 4.99
N LYS A 163 8.79 37.79 5.31
CA LYS A 163 8.68 38.86 4.30
C LYS A 163 9.87 38.83 3.32
N ASP A 164 9.56 38.68 2.03
CA ASP A 164 10.51 38.61 0.91
C ASP A 164 11.47 37.39 0.94
N GLU A 165 11.21 36.38 1.79
CA GLU A 165 11.97 35.13 1.90
C GLU A 165 11.06 33.92 1.63
N TYR A 166 11.48 33.06 0.69
CA TYR A 166 10.65 31.97 0.16
C TYR A 166 11.31 30.61 0.30
N LEU A 167 10.50 29.59 0.57
CA LEU A 167 10.90 28.18 0.60
C LEU A 167 10.07 27.39 -0.41
N ALA A 168 10.66 26.37 -1.03
CA ALA A 168 9.97 25.55 -2.00
C ALA A 168 8.90 24.68 -1.37
N TYR A 169 7.75 24.59 -2.05
CA TYR A 169 6.78 23.54 -1.74
C TYR A 169 7.33 22.16 -2.08
N GLY A 170 6.88 21.13 -1.35
CA GLY A 170 7.20 19.75 -1.66
C GLY A 170 6.71 19.37 -3.07
N LYS A 171 7.48 18.59 -3.80
CA LYS A 171 7.03 18.01 -5.08
C LYS A 171 7.81 16.76 -5.46
N ASP A 172 7.32 16.09 -6.48
CA ASP A 172 8.09 15.17 -7.31
C ASP A 172 8.55 15.86 -8.63
N PRO A 173 9.39 15.21 -9.47
CA PRO A 173 9.90 15.82 -10.70
C PRO A 173 8.87 16.02 -11.83
N TYR A 174 7.71 15.37 -11.75
CA TYR A 174 6.75 15.23 -12.85
C TYR A 174 5.41 15.93 -12.59
N PHE A 175 5.10 16.29 -11.35
CA PHE A 175 3.84 16.91 -10.96
C PHE A 175 4.04 18.32 -10.37
N ALA A 176 2.93 19.06 -10.28
CA ALA A 176 2.91 20.38 -9.66
C ALA A 176 3.18 20.26 -8.14
N PRO A 177 3.68 21.32 -7.49
CA PRO A 177 3.98 21.28 -6.06
C PRO A 177 2.77 21.04 -5.17
N TRP A 178 2.97 20.30 -4.07
CA TRP A 178 2.03 20.13 -2.98
C TRP A 178 2.07 21.36 -2.08
N THR A 179 1.12 22.27 -2.31
CA THR A 179 1.09 23.61 -1.72
C THR A 179 0.88 23.65 -0.20
N ASP A 180 0.61 22.51 0.44
CA ASP A 180 0.48 22.39 1.88
C ASP A 180 1.71 21.79 2.57
N THR A 181 2.85 21.68 1.87
CA THR A 181 4.08 21.07 2.40
C THR A 181 5.34 21.83 1.96
N LEU A 182 6.40 21.84 2.78
CA LEU A 182 7.71 22.40 2.48
C LEU A 182 8.72 21.30 2.14
N GLN A 183 9.48 21.49 1.07
CA GLN A 183 10.48 20.54 0.61
C GLN A 183 11.72 20.53 1.52
N LEU A 184 12.08 19.36 2.04
CA LEU A 184 13.32 19.17 2.80
C LEU A 184 14.56 19.18 1.90
N ASN A 185 15.65 19.74 2.40
CA ASN A 185 16.92 19.87 1.70
C ASN A 185 17.94 18.80 2.17
N TYR A 186 17.97 17.67 1.48
CA TYR A 186 18.91 16.57 1.72
C TYR A 186 20.33 16.83 1.18
N ALA A 187 20.62 17.99 0.59
CA ALA A 187 21.99 18.41 0.33
C ALA A 187 22.77 18.68 1.64
N ARG A 188 22.04 18.91 2.74
CA ARG A 188 22.61 19.27 4.04
C ARG A 188 22.66 18.04 4.97
N PRO A 189 23.83 17.68 5.52
CA PRO A 189 23.95 16.59 6.49
C PRO A 189 23.07 16.76 7.73
N GLU A 190 22.82 17.99 8.15
CA GLU A 190 21.97 18.29 9.31
C GLU A 190 20.51 17.89 9.07
N THR A 191 20.01 18.02 7.82
CA THR A 191 18.68 17.53 7.45
C THR A 191 18.60 16.01 7.53
N HIS A 192 19.67 15.29 7.16
CA HIS A 192 19.73 13.83 7.32
C HIS A 192 19.63 13.46 8.78
N GLN A 193 20.40 14.13 9.64
CA GLN A 193 20.37 13.88 11.09
C GLN A 193 18.97 14.13 11.66
N MET A 194 18.36 15.28 11.35
CA MET A 194 17.02 15.63 11.81
C MET A 194 15.97 14.58 11.40
N MET A 195 16.01 14.10 10.15
CA MET A 195 15.07 13.07 9.70
C MET A 195 15.37 11.68 10.26
N GLN A 196 16.63 11.36 10.57
CA GLN A 196 16.97 10.14 11.32
C GLN A 196 16.43 10.21 12.75
N GLU A 197 16.51 11.36 13.42
CA GLU A 197 15.96 11.56 14.77
C GLU A 197 14.44 11.42 14.78
N ASN A 198 13.74 11.98 13.79
CA ASN A 198 12.31 11.76 13.60
C ASN A 198 11.98 10.28 13.37
N LEU A 199 12.73 9.60 12.49
CA LEU A 199 12.54 8.17 12.25
C LEU A 199 12.78 7.33 13.52
N PHE A 200 13.76 7.69 14.35
CA PHE A 200 13.97 7.06 15.65
C PHE A 200 12.80 7.25 16.60
N LYS A 201 12.28 8.49 16.69
CA LYS A 201 11.08 8.79 17.47
C LYS A 201 9.92 7.88 17.05
N ILE A 202 9.66 7.77 15.75
CA ILE A 202 8.60 6.90 15.19
C ILE A 202 8.87 5.43 15.50
N SER A 203 10.09 4.93 15.28
CA SER A 203 10.44 3.53 15.50
C SER A 203 10.26 3.07 16.95
N SER A 204 10.30 4.00 17.92
CA SER A 204 9.98 3.69 19.32
C SER A 204 8.48 3.43 19.56
N LEU A 205 7.61 3.86 18.63
CA LEU A 205 6.16 3.80 18.74
C LEU A 205 5.53 2.62 17.98
N CYS A 206 6.22 2.05 16.99
CA CYS A 206 5.72 0.99 16.13
C CYS A 206 6.72 -0.16 15.91
N ASP A 207 6.34 -1.15 15.13
CA ASP A 207 7.15 -2.32 14.77
C ASP A 207 7.61 -2.28 13.30
N ALA A 208 7.02 -1.39 12.51
CA ALA A 208 7.34 -1.15 11.11
C ALA A 208 6.98 0.27 10.69
N VAL A 209 7.61 0.75 9.62
CA VAL A 209 7.19 1.98 8.92
C VAL A 209 6.96 1.75 7.43
N ARG A 210 5.88 2.34 6.92
CA ARG A 210 5.72 2.62 5.49
C ARG A 210 6.31 4.01 5.23
N CYS A 211 7.27 4.09 4.33
CA CYS A 211 7.97 5.32 3.98
C CYS A 211 7.34 5.91 2.73
N ASP A 212 6.68 7.06 2.89
CA ASP A 212 6.01 7.81 1.83
C ASP A 212 7.02 8.28 0.78
N VAL A 213 6.65 8.13 -0.49
CA VAL A 213 7.40 8.53 -1.70
C VAL A 213 8.92 8.33 -1.57
N ALA A 214 9.32 7.17 -1.06
CA ALA A 214 10.69 6.91 -0.61
C ALA A 214 11.74 7.11 -1.72
N MET A 215 11.34 6.87 -2.98
CA MET A 215 12.19 7.08 -4.14
C MET A 215 12.62 8.54 -4.34
N LEU A 216 11.90 9.54 -3.81
CA LEU A 216 12.28 10.95 -3.91
C LEU A 216 13.56 11.29 -3.14
N ILE A 217 13.92 10.46 -2.16
CA ILE A 217 15.08 10.66 -1.27
C ILE A 217 16.29 9.88 -1.75
N LEU A 218 16.17 9.13 -2.85
CA LEU A 218 17.33 8.65 -3.58
C LEU A 218 18.11 9.84 -4.09
N LYS A 219 19.43 9.87 -3.85
CA LYS A 219 20.32 10.95 -4.29
C LYS A 219 20.14 11.28 -5.77
N SER A 220 19.95 10.26 -6.61
CA SER A 220 19.76 10.42 -8.06
C SER A 220 18.50 11.24 -8.39
N VAL A 221 17.40 11.00 -7.69
CA VAL A 221 16.13 11.70 -7.86
C VAL A 221 16.20 13.10 -7.25
N PHE A 222 16.64 13.19 -5.99
CA PHE A 222 16.79 14.48 -5.29
C PHE A 222 17.66 15.46 -6.09
N ASN A 223 18.83 15.02 -6.57
CA ASN A 223 19.74 15.90 -7.30
C ASN A 223 19.17 16.35 -8.64
N THR A 224 18.39 15.50 -9.32
CA THR A 224 17.72 15.88 -10.56
C THR A 224 16.71 17.01 -10.34
N THR A 225 15.98 16.96 -9.22
CA THR A 225 14.91 17.94 -8.94
C THR A 225 15.43 19.21 -8.27
N TRP A 226 16.39 19.09 -7.35
CA TRP A 226 16.67 20.13 -6.36
C TRP A 226 18.09 20.69 -6.37
N SER A 227 19.03 20.06 -7.08
CA SER A 227 20.46 20.45 -6.97
C SER A 227 20.74 21.90 -7.38
N ASN A 228 19.96 22.45 -8.31
CA ASN A 228 20.09 23.85 -8.75
C ASN A 228 19.67 24.85 -7.67
N LEU A 229 18.81 24.47 -6.73
CA LEU A 229 18.27 25.33 -5.68
C LEU A 229 18.94 25.06 -4.32
N GLY A 230 18.92 23.81 -3.88
CA GLY A 230 19.36 23.40 -2.55
C GLY A 230 20.82 22.91 -2.46
N GLY A 231 21.49 22.74 -3.61
CA GLY A 231 22.77 22.05 -3.71
C GLY A 231 22.63 20.53 -3.90
N ALA A 232 23.74 19.86 -4.22
CA ALA A 232 23.73 18.42 -4.46
C ALA A 232 23.84 17.61 -3.15
N MET A 233 22.95 16.63 -2.99
CA MET A 233 23.08 15.54 -2.04
C MET A 233 24.29 14.68 -2.40
N THR A 234 25.21 14.52 -1.45
CA THR A 234 26.49 13.84 -1.66
C THR A 234 26.51 12.40 -1.11
N LYS A 235 25.62 12.08 -0.17
CA LYS A 235 25.47 10.76 0.48
C LYS A 235 24.03 10.29 0.42
N GLU A 236 23.80 8.98 0.32
CA GLU A 236 22.46 8.40 0.45
C GLU A 236 21.94 8.52 1.90
N PHE A 237 20.65 8.78 2.05
CA PHE A 237 20.00 8.85 3.37
C PHE A 237 19.59 7.46 3.89
N TRP A 238 18.98 6.65 3.02
CA TRP A 238 18.27 5.45 3.43
C TRP A 238 19.15 4.38 4.07
N ALA A 239 20.31 4.07 3.48
CA ALA A 239 21.20 3.04 4.00
C ALA A 239 21.62 3.32 5.46
N ASP A 240 22.00 4.56 5.77
CA ASP A 240 22.37 4.93 7.14
C ASP A 240 21.15 4.93 8.07
N ALA A 241 20.03 5.52 7.63
CA ALA A 241 18.83 5.67 8.46
C ALA A 241 18.23 4.30 8.84
N ILE A 242 18.13 3.38 7.89
CA ILE A 242 17.62 2.03 8.11
C ILE A 242 18.57 1.24 9.00
N ALA A 243 19.88 1.28 8.73
CA ALA A 243 20.87 0.58 9.56
C ALA A 243 20.82 1.07 11.02
N ALA A 244 20.68 2.38 11.23
CA ALA A 244 20.66 2.96 12.56
C ALA A 244 19.40 2.53 13.37
N VAL A 245 18.23 2.42 12.72
CA VAL A 245 17.02 1.86 13.36
C VAL A 245 17.18 0.37 13.64
N LYS A 246 17.66 -0.41 12.66
CA LYS A 246 17.82 -1.87 12.81
C LYS A 246 18.87 -2.25 13.86
N ASP A 247 19.87 -1.41 14.12
CA ASP A 247 20.81 -1.60 15.24
C ASP A 247 20.10 -1.65 16.60
N ARG A 248 19.04 -0.84 16.78
CA ARG A 248 18.24 -0.79 18.01
C ARG A 248 17.05 -1.75 17.99
N HIS A 249 16.47 -1.97 16.82
CA HIS A 249 15.29 -2.78 16.58
C HIS A 249 15.54 -3.75 15.41
N PRO A 250 16.25 -4.88 15.63
CA PRO A 250 16.67 -5.77 14.53
C PRO A 250 15.52 -6.35 13.69
N GLU A 251 14.35 -6.52 14.30
CA GLU A 251 13.14 -7.09 13.68
C GLU A 251 12.21 -6.02 13.07
N PHE A 252 12.66 -4.76 13.03
CA PHE A 252 11.88 -3.63 12.51
C PHE A 252 11.80 -3.69 10.98
N VAL A 253 10.60 -3.54 10.44
CA VAL A 253 10.34 -3.71 9.00
C VAL A 253 10.16 -2.35 8.32
N PHE A 254 10.82 -2.19 7.18
CA PHE A 254 10.69 -1.03 6.31
C PHE A 254 9.98 -1.38 5.01
N LEU A 255 8.86 -0.70 4.76
CA LEU A 255 8.13 -0.75 3.50
C LEU A 255 8.33 0.57 2.76
N ALA A 256 8.95 0.56 1.59
CA ALA A 256 9.11 1.74 0.75
C ALA A 256 7.90 1.87 -0.18
N GLU A 257 7.23 3.03 -0.16
CA GLU A 257 6.47 3.45 -1.32
C GLU A 257 7.46 3.79 -2.45
N SER A 258 7.31 3.11 -3.58
CA SER A 258 8.21 3.20 -4.72
C SER A 258 7.43 3.33 -6.01
N TYR A 259 7.98 4.14 -6.91
CA TYR A 259 7.51 4.32 -8.27
C TYR A 259 8.71 4.41 -9.23
N TRP A 260 8.43 4.39 -10.54
CA TRP A 260 9.41 4.60 -11.61
C TRP A 260 10.52 3.56 -11.70
N ASN A 261 10.23 2.29 -11.36
CA ASN A 261 11.19 1.20 -11.37
C ASN A 261 12.36 1.42 -10.40
N LYS A 262 12.11 2.07 -9.25
CA LYS A 262 13.10 2.36 -8.21
C LYS A 262 13.13 1.33 -7.08
N GLU A 263 12.28 0.31 -7.17
CA GLU A 263 12.10 -0.73 -6.15
C GLU A 263 13.42 -1.43 -5.86
N TRP A 264 14.13 -1.87 -6.90
CA TRP A 264 15.43 -2.54 -6.71
C TRP A 264 16.48 -1.62 -6.08
N GLU A 265 16.55 -0.35 -6.50
CA GLU A 265 17.50 0.62 -5.92
C GLU A 265 17.22 0.82 -4.43
N LEU A 266 15.94 0.91 -4.03
CA LEU A 266 15.51 1.03 -2.64
C LEU A 266 15.76 -0.25 -1.83
N GLN A 267 15.49 -1.44 -2.39
CA GLN A 267 15.82 -2.72 -1.74
C GLN A 267 17.32 -2.80 -1.41
N GLN A 268 18.18 -2.32 -2.32
CA GLN A 268 19.63 -2.25 -2.11
C GLN A 268 20.05 -1.20 -1.05
N GLN A 269 19.19 -0.23 -0.71
CA GLN A 269 19.39 0.67 0.43
C GLN A 269 18.99 0.03 1.77
N GLY A 270 18.43 -1.19 1.79
CA GLY A 270 18.11 -1.93 3.00
C GLY A 270 16.61 -2.01 3.34
N PHE A 271 15.73 -1.54 2.45
CA PHE A 271 14.29 -1.74 2.60
C PHE A 271 13.93 -3.22 2.55
N ASP A 272 13.07 -3.67 3.47
CA ASP A 272 12.60 -5.05 3.51
C ASP A 272 11.57 -5.32 2.43
N PHE A 273 10.72 -4.34 2.14
CA PHE A 273 9.74 -4.41 1.08
C PHE A 273 9.60 -3.10 0.31
N THR A 274 9.18 -3.18 -0.95
CA THR A 274 8.87 -2.02 -1.81
C THR A 274 7.54 -2.23 -2.51
N TYR A 275 6.77 -1.16 -2.69
CA TYR A 275 5.52 -1.21 -3.46
C TYR A 275 5.73 -1.82 -4.85
N ASP A 276 4.78 -2.64 -5.28
CA ASP A 276 4.75 -3.25 -6.60
C ASP A 276 3.75 -2.54 -7.52
N LYS A 277 4.06 -1.28 -7.85
CA LYS A 277 3.26 -0.51 -8.79
C LYS A 277 3.13 -1.20 -10.17
N PRO A 278 4.18 -1.83 -10.75
CA PRO A 278 4.04 -2.58 -11.99
C PRO A 278 2.99 -3.70 -11.91
N PHE A 279 2.96 -4.50 -10.83
CA PHE A 279 1.92 -5.50 -10.65
C PHE A 279 0.52 -4.89 -10.66
N TYR A 280 0.31 -3.83 -9.86
CA TYR A 280 -0.96 -3.11 -9.82
C TYR A 280 -1.35 -2.58 -11.21
N ASP A 281 -0.44 -1.90 -11.91
CA ASP A 281 -0.73 -1.30 -13.21
C ASP A 281 -1.08 -2.36 -14.27
N TYR A 282 -0.45 -3.53 -14.23
CA TYR A 282 -0.68 -4.58 -15.20
C TYR A 282 -1.93 -5.41 -14.91
N ILE A 283 -2.23 -5.67 -13.62
CA ILE A 283 -3.42 -6.44 -13.22
C ILE A 283 -4.70 -5.60 -13.28
N CYS A 284 -4.60 -4.30 -12.97
CA CYS A 284 -5.72 -3.36 -12.98
C CYS A 284 -5.93 -2.67 -14.34
N SER A 285 -5.15 -3.02 -15.37
CA SER A 285 -5.33 -2.44 -16.70
C SER A 285 -6.62 -2.96 -17.36
N ALA A 286 -7.31 -2.08 -18.09
CA ALA A 286 -8.47 -2.43 -18.90
C ALA A 286 -8.17 -2.14 -20.38
N PRO A 287 -7.91 -3.17 -21.22
CA PRO A 287 -7.89 -4.60 -20.89
C PRO A 287 -6.62 -5.02 -20.12
N LEU A 288 -6.67 -6.19 -19.46
CA LEU A 288 -5.53 -6.78 -18.74
C LEU A 288 -4.30 -6.90 -19.65
N ASN A 289 -3.12 -6.58 -19.09
CA ASN A 289 -1.83 -6.73 -19.74
C ASN A 289 -1.12 -8.02 -19.30
N VAL A 290 -1.59 -9.16 -19.82
CA VAL A 290 -1.06 -10.50 -19.49
C VAL A 290 0.43 -10.63 -19.77
N GLU A 291 0.92 -10.07 -20.88
CA GLU A 291 2.33 -10.18 -21.27
C GLU A 291 3.25 -9.54 -20.23
N LYS A 292 2.97 -8.28 -19.87
CA LYS A 292 3.76 -7.56 -18.86
C LYS A 292 3.59 -8.15 -17.47
N LEU A 293 2.37 -8.54 -17.09
CA LEU A 293 2.11 -9.20 -15.81
C LEU A 293 2.92 -10.50 -15.70
N SER A 294 2.87 -11.34 -16.74
CA SER A 294 3.60 -12.62 -16.76
C SER A 294 5.11 -12.42 -16.71
N GLY A 295 5.64 -11.47 -17.50
CA GLY A 295 7.06 -11.14 -17.45
C GLY A 295 7.49 -10.64 -16.07
N HIS A 296 6.71 -9.75 -15.46
CA HIS A 296 6.98 -9.22 -14.13
C HIS A 296 6.96 -10.31 -13.05
N MET A 297 5.98 -11.21 -13.08
CA MET A 297 5.86 -12.34 -12.14
C MET A 297 6.98 -13.39 -12.27
N THR A 298 7.78 -13.32 -13.34
CA THR A 298 8.97 -14.16 -13.56
C THR A 298 10.31 -13.45 -13.27
N ALA A 299 10.29 -12.25 -12.69
CA ALA A 299 11.51 -11.55 -12.31
C ALA A 299 12.29 -12.34 -11.24
N GLN A 300 13.56 -11.98 -11.02
CA GLN A 300 14.44 -12.70 -10.11
C GLN A 300 13.87 -12.80 -8.69
N TRP A 301 14.07 -13.94 -8.04
CA TRP A 301 13.49 -14.24 -6.73
C TRP A 301 13.87 -13.23 -5.64
N ASP A 302 15.14 -12.81 -5.61
CA ASP A 302 15.65 -11.82 -4.65
C ASP A 302 15.06 -10.42 -4.84
N TYR A 303 14.39 -10.16 -5.96
CA TYR A 303 13.57 -8.98 -6.17
C TYR A 303 12.09 -9.27 -5.83
N GLN A 304 11.53 -10.34 -6.41
CA GLN A 304 10.12 -10.69 -6.30
C GLN A 304 9.62 -10.89 -4.88
N LYS A 305 10.44 -11.51 -4.02
CA LYS A 305 10.09 -11.85 -2.63
C LYS A 305 10.01 -10.63 -1.72
N HIS A 306 10.56 -9.48 -2.15
CA HIS A 306 10.57 -8.20 -1.43
C HIS A 306 9.56 -7.19 -1.99
N LEU A 307 8.69 -7.61 -2.90
CA LEU A 307 7.63 -6.74 -3.43
C LEU A 307 6.38 -6.78 -2.55
N CYS A 308 5.76 -5.63 -2.32
CA CYS A 308 4.47 -5.46 -1.67
C CYS A 308 3.38 -5.21 -2.72
N ARG A 309 2.50 -6.19 -2.91
CA ARG A 309 1.46 -6.17 -3.93
C ARG A 309 0.13 -5.74 -3.34
N PHE A 310 -0.64 -5.00 -4.14
CA PHE A 310 -1.95 -4.49 -3.79
C PHE A 310 -2.83 -4.37 -5.04
N LEU A 311 -4.14 -4.31 -4.83
CA LEU A 311 -5.14 -3.99 -5.87
C LEU A 311 -5.74 -2.60 -5.71
N GLU A 312 -5.61 -2.01 -4.53
CA GLU A 312 -5.94 -0.64 -4.18
C GLU A 312 -5.17 -0.26 -2.90
N ASN A 313 -5.06 1.04 -2.64
CA ASN A 313 -4.57 1.63 -1.41
C ASN A 313 -5.24 3.02 -1.27
N HIS A 314 -4.79 3.87 -0.34
CA HIS A 314 -5.36 5.21 -0.19
C HIS A 314 -5.17 6.15 -1.40
N ASP A 315 -4.19 5.89 -2.28
CA ASP A 315 -3.87 6.70 -3.46
C ASP A 315 -4.44 6.14 -4.77
N GLU A 316 -4.71 4.85 -4.82
CA GLU A 316 -5.27 4.20 -6.00
C GLU A 316 -6.82 4.18 -5.97
N PRO A 317 -7.49 4.17 -7.14
CA PRO A 317 -8.92 3.87 -7.21
C PRO A 317 -9.25 2.53 -6.55
N ARG A 318 -10.48 2.42 -6.03
CA ARG A 318 -10.98 1.16 -5.48
C ARG A 318 -10.98 0.05 -6.53
N ALA A 319 -10.46 -1.12 -6.17
CA ALA A 319 -10.40 -2.32 -6.99
C ALA A 319 -11.79 -2.74 -7.50
N ALA A 320 -12.83 -2.63 -6.68
CA ALA A 320 -14.19 -2.97 -7.09
C ALA A 320 -14.71 -2.10 -8.25
N GLU A 321 -14.23 -0.86 -8.35
CA GLU A 321 -14.55 0.05 -9.44
C GLU A 321 -13.57 -0.10 -10.61
N LYS A 322 -12.26 -0.13 -10.32
CA LYS A 322 -11.19 -0.15 -11.31
C LYS A 322 -11.12 -1.47 -12.10
N ILE A 323 -11.27 -2.59 -11.40
CA ILE A 323 -11.13 -3.96 -11.94
C ILE A 323 -12.50 -4.55 -12.31
N GLY A 324 -13.57 -4.09 -11.66
CA GLY A 324 -14.94 -4.51 -11.94
C GLY A 324 -15.16 -5.99 -11.66
N LEU A 325 -15.75 -6.72 -12.63
CA LEU A 325 -16.11 -8.14 -12.48
C LEU A 325 -14.91 -9.06 -12.21
N ASN A 326 -13.70 -8.62 -12.57
CA ASN A 326 -12.47 -9.36 -12.36
C ASN A 326 -11.95 -9.32 -10.91
N ASN A 327 -12.62 -8.62 -9.98
CA ASN A 327 -12.11 -8.37 -8.62
C ASN A 327 -11.74 -9.67 -7.88
N LYS A 328 -12.62 -10.69 -7.85
CA LYS A 328 -12.33 -11.97 -7.18
C LYS A 328 -11.11 -12.68 -7.79
N ALA A 329 -11.02 -12.75 -9.12
CA ALA A 329 -9.88 -13.36 -9.80
C ALA A 329 -8.57 -12.60 -9.54
N ALA A 330 -8.61 -11.26 -9.54
CA ALA A 330 -7.45 -10.44 -9.20
C ALA A 330 -7.02 -10.63 -7.74
N ALA A 331 -7.96 -10.71 -6.80
CA ALA A 331 -7.68 -10.95 -5.39
C ALA A 331 -7.01 -12.31 -5.15
N LEU A 332 -7.49 -13.34 -5.86
CA LEU A 332 -6.89 -14.67 -5.85
C LEU A 332 -5.44 -14.65 -6.38
N VAL A 333 -5.19 -13.95 -7.49
CA VAL A 333 -3.82 -13.78 -8.03
C VAL A 333 -2.94 -12.99 -7.06
N LEU A 334 -3.45 -11.92 -6.45
CA LEU A 334 -2.73 -11.13 -5.45
C LEU A 334 -2.28 -12.02 -4.28
N LEU A 335 -3.21 -12.68 -3.60
CA LEU A 335 -2.96 -13.38 -2.34
C LEU A 335 -2.24 -14.73 -2.50
N THR A 336 -2.00 -15.16 -3.75
CA THR A 336 -1.19 -16.34 -4.07
C THR A 336 0.13 -16.00 -4.75
N ALA A 337 0.40 -14.72 -5.02
CA ALA A 337 1.69 -14.26 -5.53
C ALA A 337 2.77 -14.28 -4.41
N PRO A 338 4.07 -14.37 -4.75
CA PRO A 338 5.15 -14.15 -3.78
C PRO A 338 5.13 -12.73 -3.21
N GLY A 339 5.83 -12.49 -2.10
CA GLY A 339 6.01 -11.14 -1.50
C GLY A 339 4.89 -10.70 -0.56
N MET A 340 5.04 -9.52 0.02
CA MET A 340 4.06 -8.93 0.95
C MET A 340 2.75 -8.62 0.23
N HIS A 341 1.62 -8.80 0.92
CA HIS A 341 0.28 -8.52 0.38
C HIS A 341 -0.39 -7.43 1.21
N LEU A 342 -0.91 -6.41 0.55
CA LEU A 342 -1.60 -5.29 1.17
C LEU A 342 -3.09 -5.33 0.79
N VAL A 343 -3.94 -5.27 1.80
CA VAL A 343 -5.39 -5.14 1.68
C VAL A 343 -5.83 -3.85 2.36
N HIS A 344 -6.50 -2.99 1.60
CA HIS A 344 -6.96 -1.71 2.10
C HIS A 344 -8.34 -1.84 2.80
N GLN A 345 -8.58 -0.99 3.80
CA GLN A 345 -9.87 -0.91 4.49
C GLN A 345 -11.03 -0.73 3.51
N ASP A 346 -12.13 -1.46 3.71
CA ASP A 346 -13.34 -1.50 2.87
C ASP A 346 -13.16 -2.22 1.50
N GLN A 347 -11.96 -2.73 1.17
CA GLN A 347 -11.71 -3.48 -0.08
C GLN A 347 -12.47 -4.82 -0.10
N MET A 348 -12.53 -5.51 1.04
CA MET A 348 -13.17 -6.82 1.16
C MET A 348 -14.68 -6.72 0.97
N GLU A 349 -15.25 -5.61 1.42
CA GLU A 349 -16.66 -5.25 1.30
C GLU A 349 -17.01 -4.73 -0.10
N GLY A 350 -16.02 -4.51 -0.96
CA GLY A 350 -16.21 -4.14 -2.36
C GLY A 350 -16.67 -2.69 -2.56
N PHE A 351 -16.25 -1.79 -1.67
CA PHE A 351 -16.54 -0.36 -1.81
C PHE A 351 -15.90 0.18 -3.10
N ARG A 352 -16.58 1.13 -3.75
CA ARG A 352 -16.24 1.59 -5.12
C ARG A 352 -15.71 3.01 -5.15
N GLN A 353 -16.03 3.81 -4.14
CA GLN A 353 -15.61 5.20 -4.11
C GLN A 353 -14.26 5.36 -3.40
N LYS A 354 -13.28 5.95 -4.11
CA LYS A 354 -12.04 6.40 -3.50
C LYS A 354 -12.34 7.59 -2.60
N ILE A 355 -11.85 7.55 -1.37
CA ILE A 355 -12.04 8.65 -0.41
C ILE A 355 -10.86 9.61 -0.53
N PRO A 356 -11.10 10.92 -0.75
CA PRO A 356 -10.05 11.92 -0.59
C PRO A 356 -9.44 11.88 0.81
N VAL A 357 -8.11 11.89 0.93
CA VAL A 357 -7.40 11.76 2.22
C VAL A 357 -7.68 12.92 3.19
N GLN A 358 -8.19 14.04 2.68
CA GLN A 358 -8.64 15.21 3.44
C GLN A 358 -10.07 15.06 3.98
N LEU A 359 -10.74 13.92 3.78
CA LEU A 359 -12.04 13.63 4.37
C LEU A 359 -11.92 12.70 5.58
N ILE A 360 -12.69 13.00 6.61
CA ILE A 360 -12.87 12.11 7.77
C ILE A 360 -14.23 11.41 7.79
N ARG A 361 -15.04 11.62 6.77
CA ARG A 361 -16.33 10.93 6.62
C ARG A 361 -16.33 10.19 5.30
N GLN A 362 -16.90 9.00 5.33
CA GLN A 362 -17.16 8.19 4.14
C GLN A 362 -18.67 8.18 3.88
N ALA A 363 -19.05 8.19 2.60
CA ALA A 363 -20.43 7.94 2.23
C ALA A 363 -20.80 6.45 2.47
N PRO A 364 -22.06 6.15 2.82
CA PRO A 364 -22.50 4.76 2.88
C PRO A 364 -22.45 4.13 1.48
N GLU A 365 -21.91 2.93 1.39
CA GLU A 365 -21.90 2.11 0.16
C GLU A 365 -22.49 0.73 0.47
N PRO A 366 -23.14 0.07 -0.51
CA PRO A 366 -23.62 -1.29 -0.32
C PRO A 366 -22.44 -2.25 -0.17
N GLU A 367 -22.43 -3.01 0.93
CA GLU A 367 -21.45 -4.07 1.17
C GLU A 367 -21.72 -5.30 0.29
N ASN A 368 -20.64 -5.93 -0.19
CA ASN A 368 -20.67 -7.22 -0.88
C ASN A 368 -20.17 -8.33 0.06
N SER A 369 -21.10 -8.99 0.76
CA SER A 369 -20.78 -10.06 1.71
C SER A 369 -20.11 -11.26 1.05
N GLU A 370 -20.47 -11.61 -0.19
CA GLU A 370 -19.84 -12.72 -0.91
C GLU A 370 -18.37 -12.45 -1.22
N LEU A 371 -18.01 -11.20 -1.54
CA LEU A 371 -16.62 -10.80 -1.73
C LEU A 371 -15.86 -10.87 -0.39
N ALA A 372 -16.45 -10.36 0.69
CA ALA A 372 -15.83 -10.38 2.01
C ALA A 372 -15.56 -11.82 2.49
N ASP A 373 -16.52 -12.72 2.32
CA ASP A 373 -16.35 -14.13 2.66
C ASP A 373 -15.33 -14.84 1.77
N PHE A 374 -15.19 -14.41 0.52
CA PHE A 374 -14.15 -14.92 -0.37
C PHE A 374 -12.75 -14.46 0.07
N TYR A 375 -12.56 -13.21 0.46
CA TYR A 375 -11.29 -12.73 1.02
C TYR A 375 -10.87 -13.53 2.26
N LYS A 376 -11.80 -13.85 3.17
CA LYS A 376 -11.50 -14.70 4.35
C LYS A 376 -10.97 -16.08 3.95
N LYS A 377 -11.52 -16.69 2.89
CA LYS A 377 -10.99 -17.95 2.35
C LYS A 377 -9.59 -17.77 1.77
N LEU A 378 -9.36 -16.68 1.05
CA LEU A 378 -8.04 -16.36 0.49
C LEU A 378 -7.00 -16.08 1.58
N PHE A 379 -7.36 -15.51 2.73
CA PHE A 379 -6.45 -15.31 3.84
C PHE A 379 -5.99 -16.64 4.45
N ILE A 380 -6.90 -17.62 4.57
CA ILE A 380 -6.54 -18.97 5.00
C ILE A 380 -5.58 -19.61 3.97
N LEU A 381 -5.94 -19.52 2.68
CA LEU A 381 -5.12 -20.05 1.59
C LEU A 381 -3.73 -19.42 1.56
N GLN A 382 -3.62 -18.10 1.71
CA GLN A 382 -2.37 -17.36 1.67
C GLN A 382 -1.38 -17.86 2.72
N LYS A 383 -1.84 -18.40 3.86
CA LYS A 383 -1.01 -18.93 4.94
C LYS A 383 -0.48 -20.36 4.69
N GLU A 384 -0.92 -21.05 3.64
CA GLU A 384 -0.32 -22.35 3.28
C GLU A 384 1.15 -22.19 2.89
N LYS A 385 1.96 -23.20 3.21
CA LYS A 385 3.43 -23.15 3.09
C LYS A 385 3.86 -22.90 1.63
N VAL A 386 3.17 -23.50 0.66
CA VAL A 386 3.40 -23.24 -0.77
C VAL A 386 3.27 -21.76 -1.16
N PHE A 387 2.37 -21.00 -0.54
CA PHE A 387 2.22 -19.56 -0.83
C PHE A 387 3.15 -18.70 0.02
N GLN A 388 3.57 -19.16 1.20
CA GLN A 388 4.47 -18.44 2.10
C GLN A 388 5.96 -18.57 1.75
N GLU A 389 6.35 -19.69 1.16
CA GLU A 389 7.75 -20.08 0.96
C GLU A 389 8.04 -20.59 -0.46
N GLY A 390 7.01 -21.00 -1.19
CA GLY A 390 7.20 -21.63 -2.49
C GLY A 390 7.75 -20.67 -3.55
N ASN A 391 8.59 -21.20 -4.42
CA ASN A 391 9.02 -20.51 -5.63
C ASN A 391 7.83 -20.29 -6.58
N ILE A 392 8.07 -19.55 -7.65
CA ILE A 392 7.09 -19.30 -8.71
C ILE A 392 7.67 -19.68 -10.07
N GLU A 393 6.83 -20.26 -10.92
CA GLU A 393 7.09 -20.35 -12.34
C GLU A 393 5.83 -20.09 -13.16
N ARG A 394 6.01 -19.59 -14.38
CA ARG A 394 4.91 -19.34 -15.30
C ARG A 394 4.36 -20.65 -15.84
N LEU A 395 3.03 -20.74 -15.95
CA LEU A 395 2.38 -21.81 -16.70
C LEU A 395 2.23 -21.43 -18.17
N GLU A 396 2.64 -22.34 -19.06
CA GLU A 396 2.34 -22.19 -20.49
C GLU A 396 0.94 -22.73 -20.78
N LEU A 397 -0.01 -21.81 -20.90
CA LEU A 397 -1.41 -22.11 -21.15
C LEU A 397 -1.64 -22.27 -22.65
N ASN A 398 -2.20 -23.41 -23.04
CA ASN A 398 -2.72 -23.66 -24.38
C ASN A 398 -4.07 -22.94 -24.55
N ALA A 399 -4.01 -21.62 -24.71
CA ALA A 399 -5.15 -20.74 -24.95
C ALA A 399 -4.82 -19.75 -26.07
N ALA A 400 -5.84 -19.13 -26.67
CA ALA A 400 -5.60 -18.09 -27.67
C ALA A 400 -4.80 -16.92 -27.07
N ASN A 401 -3.86 -16.33 -27.82
CA ASN A 401 -2.99 -15.24 -27.34
C ASN A 401 -3.75 -14.00 -26.83
N ASN A 402 -5.02 -13.85 -27.20
CA ASN A 402 -5.91 -12.78 -26.76
C ASN A 402 -6.87 -13.17 -25.62
N SER A 403 -6.72 -14.38 -25.05
CA SER A 403 -7.62 -14.96 -24.04
C SER A 403 -7.74 -14.19 -22.75
N LYS A 404 -6.83 -13.22 -22.48
CA LYS A 404 -6.74 -12.52 -21.18
C LYS A 404 -6.65 -13.48 -20.00
N CYS A 405 -6.11 -14.68 -20.24
CA CYS A 405 -5.91 -15.67 -19.20
C CYS A 405 -4.49 -15.57 -18.66
N PHE A 406 -4.35 -15.88 -17.38
CA PHE A 406 -3.12 -15.79 -16.65
C PHE A 406 -2.98 -17.02 -15.75
N GLY A 407 -1.76 -17.53 -15.60
CA GLY A 407 -1.53 -18.69 -14.77
C GLY A 407 -0.08 -18.86 -14.36
N PHE A 408 0.11 -19.35 -13.15
CA PHE A 408 1.42 -19.63 -12.57
C PHE A 408 1.34 -20.80 -11.61
N HIS A 409 2.51 -21.36 -11.30
CA HIS A 409 2.70 -22.46 -10.39
C HIS A 409 3.52 -21.97 -9.20
N ARG A 410 3.00 -22.18 -7.99
CA ARG A 410 3.75 -22.03 -6.73
C ARG A 410 4.17 -23.40 -6.26
N PHE A 411 5.42 -23.54 -5.80
CA PHE A 411 5.91 -24.86 -5.40
C PHE A 411 7.01 -24.80 -4.34
N THR A 412 6.98 -25.78 -3.45
CA THR A 412 8.08 -26.16 -2.57
C THR A 412 8.60 -27.54 -3.01
N SER A 413 9.40 -28.21 -2.19
CA SER A 413 9.77 -29.61 -2.41
C SER A 413 8.63 -30.60 -2.11
N GLU A 414 7.59 -30.16 -1.39
CA GLU A 414 6.54 -31.03 -0.83
C GLU A 414 5.13 -30.64 -1.29
N GLU A 415 4.89 -29.36 -1.54
CA GLU A 415 3.57 -28.80 -1.85
C GLU A 415 3.61 -28.03 -3.16
N HIS A 416 2.53 -28.13 -3.92
CA HIS A 416 2.36 -27.49 -5.22
C HIS A 416 1.00 -26.81 -5.32
N ALA A 417 0.94 -25.71 -6.04
CA ALA A 417 -0.29 -24.99 -6.31
C ALA A 417 -0.31 -24.39 -7.71
N PHE A 418 -1.29 -24.78 -8.52
CA PHE A 418 -1.55 -24.15 -9.81
C PHE A 418 -2.60 -23.07 -9.65
N VAL A 419 -2.26 -21.84 -10.00
CA VAL A 419 -3.12 -20.68 -9.97
C VAL A 419 -3.49 -20.31 -11.41
N LEU A 420 -4.77 -20.21 -11.71
CA LEU A 420 -5.29 -19.89 -13.04
C LEU A 420 -6.38 -18.84 -12.93
N ALA A 421 -6.42 -17.89 -13.86
CA ALA A 421 -7.42 -16.85 -13.89
C ALA A 421 -7.83 -16.50 -15.33
N ASN A 422 -9.13 -16.45 -15.57
CA ASN A 422 -9.76 -15.98 -16.79
C ASN A 422 -10.26 -14.54 -16.58
N PHE A 423 -9.56 -13.55 -17.14
CA PHE A 423 -9.99 -12.15 -17.05
C PHE A 423 -10.89 -11.71 -18.22
N SER A 424 -11.34 -12.65 -19.06
CA SER A 424 -12.22 -12.38 -20.19
C SER A 424 -13.70 -12.46 -19.83
N VAL A 425 -14.54 -11.89 -20.69
CA VAL A 425 -16.02 -11.89 -20.58
C VAL A 425 -16.66 -13.19 -21.07
N THR A 426 -15.87 -14.16 -21.50
CA THR A 426 -16.33 -15.44 -22.07
C THR A 426 -15.74 -16.60 -21.29
N GLY A 427 -16.49 -17.70 -21.18
CA GLY A 427 -15.94 -18.94 -20.68
C GLY A 427 -14.84 -19.47 -21.60
N ILE A 428 -13.81 -20.08 -21.04
CA ILE A 428 -12.64 -20.55 -21.79
C ILE A 428 -12.12 -21.86 -21.23
N VAL A 429 -11.69 -22.74 -22.13
CA VAL A 429 -10.96 -23.94 -21.77
C VAL A 429 -9.48 -23.59 -21.72
N LEU A 430 -8.86 -23.77 -20.56
CA LEU A 430 -7.42 -23.72 -20.37
C LEU A 430 -6.87 -25.13 -20.29
N GLU A 431 -5.77 -25.37 -20.97
CA GLU A 431 -5.02 -26.61 -20.88
C GLU A 431 -3.55 -26.28 -20.66
N PHE A 432 -2.89 -26.99 -19.76
CA PHE A 432 -1.45 -26.86 -19.58
C PHE A 432 -0.84 -28.21 -19.24
N TRP A 433 0.40 -28.37 -19.66
CA TRP A 433 1.22 -29.51 -19.33
C TRP A 433 2.17 -29.15 -18.20
N HIS A 434 2.38 -30.08 -17.27
CA HIS A 434 3.33 -29.90 -16.18
C HIS A 434 3.98 -31.23 -15.78
N PRO A 435 5.32 -31.31 -15.61
CA PRO A 435 6.00 -32.57 -15.37
C PRO A 435 5.63 -33.22 -14.03
N PHE A 436 5.41 -32.40 -12.98
CA PHE A 436 5.08 -32.92 -11.64
C PHE A 436 3.76 -33.68 -11.56
N LEU A 437 2.81 -33.40 -12.47
CA LEU A 437 1.51 -34.08 -12.50
C LEU A 437 1.60 -35.59 -12.74
N GLU A 438 2.75 -36.09 -13.21
CA GLU A 438 3.00 -37.53 -13.35
C GLU A 438 3.11 -38.28 -12.01
N HIS A 439 3.36 -37.53 -10.92
CA HIS A 439 3.61 -38.08 -9.59
C HIS A 439 2.47 -37.77 -8.60
N VAL A 440 1.38 -37.14 -9.07
CA VAL A 440 0.28 -36.68 -8.23
C VAL A 440 -0.88 -37.65 -8.29
N MET A 441 -1.43 -38.01 -7.14
CA MET A 441 -2.70 -38.73 -7.08
C MET A 441 -3.84 -37.73 -7.26
N ILE A 442 -4.65 -37.87 -8.30
CA ILE A 442 -5.73 -36.93 -8.63
C ILE A 442 -6.72 -36.77 -7.46
N ASP A 443 -6.94 -37.83 -6.68
CA ASP A 443 -7.86 -37.82 -5.53
C ASP A 443 -7.36 -36.96 -4.35
N THR A 444 -6.10 -36.49 -4.36
CA THR A 444 -5.54 -35.62 -3.31
C THR A 444 -5.59 -34.14 -3.66
N LEU A 445 -6.09 -33.78 -4.85
CA LEU A 445 -6.15 -32.40 -5.31
C LEU A 445 -7.26 -31.63 -4.58
N ASN A 446 -6.91 -30.48 -4.00
CA ASN A 446 -7.87 -29.55 -3.44
C ASN A 446 -8.11 -28.39 -4.42
N LEU A 447 -9.37 -27.94 -4.54
CA LEU A 447 -9.78 -26.91 -5.49
C LEU A 447 -10.50 -25.78 -4.76
N LEU A 448 -9.99 -24.56 -4.95
CA LEU A 448 -10.68 -23.33 -4.59
C LEU A 448 -11.02 -22.56 -5.87
N SER A 449 -12.27 -22.15 -6.03
CA SER A 449 -12.73 -21.29 -7.12
C SER A 449 -13.32 -19.98 -6.59
N THR A 450 -13.16 -18.91 -7.36
CA THR A 450 -13.88 -17.63 -7.18
C THR A 450 -15.36 -17.73 -7.56
N ASP A 451 -15.72 -18.72 -8.38
CA ASP A 451 -17.08 -19.06 -8.75
C ASP A 451 -17.74 -19.86 -7.61
N THR A 452 -19.05 -19.71 -7.44
CA THR A 452 -19.81 -20.34 -6.35
C THR A 452 -20.26 -21.77 -6.69
N GLU A 453 -20.17 -22.18 -7.95
CA GLU A 453 -20.56 -23.52 -8.40
C GLU A 453 -19.45 -24.55 -8.17
N THR A 454 -19.84 -25.81 -7.91
CA THR A 454 -18.89 -26.92 -7.75
C THR A 454 -18.18 -27.20 -9.07
N LYS A 455 -16.86 -27.01 -9.12
CA LYS A 455 -16.05 -27.06 -10.35
C LYS A 455 -15.39 -28.42 -10.64
N THR A 456 -15.54 -29.40 -9.77
CA THR A 456 -14.85 -30.71 -9.91
C THR A 456 -15.15 -31.42 -11.23
N ASP A 457 -16.38 -31.32 -11.76
CA ASP A 457 -16.76 -31.94 -13.04
C ASP A 457 -16.24 -31.18 -14.28
N GLN A 458 -15.70 -29.97 -14.09
CA GLN A 458 -15.17 -29.10 -15.14
C GLN A 458 -13.64 -29.17 -15.26
N ILE A 459 -12.98 -30.02 -14.47
CA ILE A 459 -11.54 -30.28 -14.52
C ILE A 459 -11.28 -31.71 -14.97
N GLN A 460 -10.49 -31.84 -16.04
CA GLN A 460 -10.04 -33.11 -16.58
C GLN A 460 -8.55 -33.27 -16.30
N TYR A 461 -8.22 -34.32 -15.57
CA TYR A 461 -6.85 -34.69 -15.23
C TYR A 461 -6.38 -35.80 -16.16
N GLY A 462 -5.34 -35.53 -16.93
CA GLY A 462 -4.63 -36.49 -17.76
C GLY A 462 -3.21 -36.73 -17.26
N THR A 463 -2.49 -37.67 -17.88
CA THR A 463 -1.07 -37.87 -17.59
C THR A 463 -0.30 -36.60 -17.96
N LYS A 464 0.23 -35.90 -16.96
CA LYS A 464 0.94 -34.61 -17.08
C LYS A 464 0.15 -33.42 -17.60
N VAL A 465 -1.17 -33.53 -17.76
CA VAL A 465 -1.99 -32.46 -18.35
C VAL A 465 -3.19 -32.18 -17.48
N ILE A 466 -3.46 -30.89 -17.22
CA ILE A 466 -4.74 -30.43 -16.67
C ILE A 466 -5.46 -29.66 -17.75
N ARG A 467 -6.74 -29.96 -17.92
CA ARG A 467 -7.67 -29.20 -18.75
C ARG A 467 -8.84 -28.73 -17.89
N VAL A 468 -9.09 -27.43 -17.86
CA VAL A 468 -10.13 -26.82 -17.04
C VAL A 468 -10.98 -25.86 -17.85
N LEU A 469 -12.30 -25.90 -17.65
CA LEU A 469 -13.22 -24.88 -18.15
C LEU A 469 -13.40 -23.80 -17.07
N LEU A 470 -12.96 -22.57 -17.38
CA LEU A 470 -13.20 -21.41 -16.54
C LEU A 470 -14.38 -20.58 -17.06
N SER A 471 -15.30 -20.22 -16.17
CA SER A 471 -16.33 -19.20 -16.35
C SER A 471 -15.69 -17.82 -16.64
N PRO A 472 -16.43 -16.86 -17.23
CA PRO A 472 -15.97 -15.47 -17.31
C PRO A 472 -15.55 -14.94 -15.94
N HIS A 473 -14.43 -14.21 -15.87
CA HIS A 473 -13.93 -13.57 -14.64
C HIS A 473 -13.61 -14.53 -13.48
N GLU A 474 -13.45 -15.83 -13.76
CA GLU A 474 -13.14 -16.84 -12.75
C GLU A 474 -11.64 -17.02 -12.55
N GLY A 475 -11.22 -17.12 -11.28
CA GLY A 475 -9.94 -17.65 -10.87
C GLY A 475 -10.08 -18.95 -10.07
N ILE A 476 -9.12 -19.85 -10.22
CA ILE A 476 -9.03 -21.07 -9.43
C ILE A 476 -7.61 -21.29 -8.91
N VAL A 477 -7.54 -22.05 -7.82
CA VAL A 477 -6.30 -22.59 -7.25
C VAL A 477 -6.48 -24.09 -7.06
N ILE A 478 -5.54 -24.87 -7.59
CA ILE A 478 -5.45 -26.32 -7.40
C ILE A 478 -4.23 -26.60 -6.54
N THR A 479 -4.40 -27.05 -5.30
CA THR A 479 -3.30 -27.40 -4.37
C THR A 479 -3.18 -28.90 -4.14
N PHE A 480 -1.96 -29.39 -3.92
CA PHE A 480 -1.66 -30.82 -3.69
C PHE A 480 -0.25 -31.10 -3.16
#